data_AF-A0A1U7SAN7-F1
#
_entry.id   AF-A0A1U7SAN7-F1
#
_cell.length_a   1.000
_cell.length_b   1.000
_cell.length_c   1.000
_cell.angle_alpha   90.00
_cell.angle_beta   90.00
_cell.angle_gamma   90.00
#
_symmetry.space_group_name_H-M   'P 1'
#
loop_
_entity.id
_entity.type
_entity.pdbx_description
1 polymer ?
#
loop_
_entity_poly.entity_id
_entity_poly.type
_entity_poly.pdbx_seq_one_letter_code
_entity_poly.pdbx_strand_id
1 'polypeptide(L)'
;MTLTRVTVLLALGLLCYLEGAAGQDDQDDYPKHVNCPGAYAPVCGTNGKTYHNICFLKAENRKSLRTIRVKHRGPCQDDDLHES
;
A
#
# COMPACT_ATOMS: atom_id res chain seq x y z
N MET A 1 -3.40 -42.57 32.58
CA MET A 1 -2.59 -41.89 31.53
C MET A 1 -3.44 -40.98 30.61
N THR A 2 -4.67 -40.62 31.02
CA THR A 2 -5.57 -39.69 30.32
C THR A 2 -5.56 -38.31 30.99
N LEU A 3 -5.43 -38.26 32.32
CA LEU A 3 -5.40 -37.03 33.11
C LEU A 3 -4.22 -36.12 32.75
N THR A 4 -3.02 -36.69 32.57
CA THR A 4 -1.82 -35.95 32.14
C THR A 4 -1.94 -35.39 30.73
N ARG A 5 -2.63 -36.10 29.81
CA ARG A 5 -2.87 -35.62 28.44
C ARG A 5 -3.87 -34.46 28.41
N VAL A 6 -4.95 -34.54 29.20
CA VAL A 6 -5.95 -33.46 29.30
C VAL A 6 -5.34 -32.22 29.94
N THR A 7 -4.53 -32.36 31.00
CA THR A 7 -3.90 -31.21 31.66
C THR A 7 -2.85 -30.54 30.79
N VAL A 8 -2.09 -31.30 29.97
CA VAL A 8 -1.11 -30.72 29.02
C VAL A 8 -1.81 -29.89 27.95
N LEU A 9 -2.94 -30.37 27.41
CA LEU A 9 -3.71 -29.62 26.40
C LEU A 9 -4.32 -28.34 26.96
N LEU A 10 -4.88 -28.40 28.17
CA LEU A 10 -5.43 -27.22 28.84
C LEU A 10 -4.34 -26.19 29.17
N ALA A 11 -3.16 -26.64 29.62
CA ALA A 11 -2.04 -25.77 29.93
C ALA A 11 -1.49 -25.07 28.67
N LEU A 12 -1.32 -25.80 27.55
CA LEU A 12 -0.87 -25.21 26.28
C LEU A 12 -1.89 -24.21 25.73
N GLY A 13 -3.19 -24.52 25.80
CA GLY A 13 -4.26 -23.59 25.41
C GLY A 13 -4.29 -22.32 26.26
N LEU A 14 -4.12 -22.45 27.58
CA LEU A 14 -4.01 -21.31 28.50
C LEU A 14 -2.77 -20.46 28.23
N LEU A 15 -1.61 -21.08 27.96
CA LEU A 15 -0.38 -20.37 27.61
C LEU A 15 -0.54 -19.59 26.30
N CYS A 16 -1.07 -20.21 25.25
CA CYS A 16 -1.38 -19.51 23.99
C CYS A 16 -2.41 -18.40 24.19
N TYR A 17 -3.38 -18.56 25.09
CA TYR A 17 -4.39 -17.54 25.38
C TYR A 17 -3.81 -16.33 26.12
N LEU A 18 -2.87 -16.56 27.05
CA LEU A 18 -2.18 -15.49 27.78
C LEU A 18 -1.15 -14.76 26.91
N GLU A 19 -0.53 -15.43 25.94
CA GLU A 19 0.39 -14.83 24.97
C GLU A 19 -0.32 -14.22 23.76
N GLY A 20 -1.54 -14.68 23.46
CA GLY A 20 -2.28 -14.38 22.22
C GLY A 20 -3.18 -13.14 22.24
N ALA A 21 -3.15 -12.32 23.28
CA ALA A 21 -3.96 -11.09 23.35
C ALA A 21 -3.30 -9.85 22.71
N ALA A 22 -2.19 -10.01 21.99
CA ALA A 22 -1.54 -8.92 21.28
C ALA A 22 -1.42 -9.24 19.79
N GLY A 23 -2.56 -9.20 19.09
CA GLY A 23 -2.53 -8.85 17.67
C GLY A 23 -2.03 -7.41 17.57
N GLN A 24 -0.74 -7.25 17.26
CA GLN A 24 -0.21 -6.01 16.70
C GLN A 24 -0.69 -5.97 15.26
N ASP A 25 -1.88 -5.40 15.04
CA ASP A 25 -2.21 -4.91 13.70
C ASP A 25 -1.28 -3.71 13.46
N ASP A 26 -0.52 -3.83 12.39
CA ASP A 26 0.65 -3.04 12.08
C ASP A 26 0.35 -1.53 12.05
N GLN A 27 1.30 -0.76 12.53
CA GLN A 27 1.36 0.68 12.31
C GLN A 27 1.37 0.94 10.79
N ASP A 28 0.21 1.24 10.21
CA ASP A 28 0.10 1.85 8.89
C ASP A 28 0.73 3.26 8.96
N ASP A 29 2.06 3.33 8.86
CA ASP A 29 2.81 4.52 8.43
C ASP A 29 2.57 4.78 6.93
N TYR A 30 1.31 4.70 6.50
CA TYR A 30 0.91 5.10 5.17
C TYR A 30 0.61 6.60 5.22
N PRO A 31 1.33 7.45 4.45
CA PRO A 31 1.06 8.87 4.42
C PRO A 31 -0.30 9.11 3.75
N LYS A 32 -1.36 9.10 4.56
CA LYS A 32 -2.75 9.33 4.13
C LYS A 32 -2.93 10.70 3.47
N HIS A 33 -2.03 11.64 3.73
CA HIS A 33 -2.06 12.98 3.16
C HIS A 33 -0.80 13.25 2.34
N VAL A 34 -0.94 13.17 1.01
CA VAL A 34 0.10 13.68 0.11
C VAL A 34 -0.18 15.16 -0.16
N ASN A 35 0.60 16.03 0.46
CA ASN A 35 0.52 17.47 0.22
C ASN A 35 1.21 17.82 -1.11
N CYS A 36 0.44 17.95 -2.19
CA CYS A 36 0.94 18.34 -3.50
C CYS A 36 0.59 19.79 -3.83
N PRO A 37 1.50 20.57 -4.43
CA PRO A 37 1.15 21.87 -4.99
C PRO A 37 0.01 21.74 -6.00
N GLY A 38 -0.95 22.66 -5.94
CA GLY A 38 -2.09 22.72 -6.87
C GLY A 38 -1.72 23.22 -8.27
N ALA A 39 -0.47 23.63 -8.52
CA ALA A 39 -0.01 24.10 -9.81
C ALA A 39 -0.18 23.00 -10.88
N TYR A 40 -0.83 23.35 -11.98
CA TYR A 40 -1.04 22.46 -13.11
C TYR A 40 0.23 22.40 -13.97
N ALA A 41 0.84 21.22 -14.00
CA ALA A 41 2.05 20.94 -14.77
C ALA A 41 2.02 19.45 -15.17
N PRO A 42 1.12 19.08 -16.12
CA PRO A 42 0.75 17.70 -16.33
C PRO A 42 1.92 16.84 -16.81
N VAL A 43 1.89 15.57 -16.44
CA VAL A 43 2.83 14.54 -16.90
C VAL A 43 2.07 13.28 -17.29
N CYS A 44 2.53 12.62 -18.35
CA CYS A 44 2.04 11.31 -18.74
C CYS A 44 2.85 10.23 -18.02
N GLY A 45 2.17 9.32 -17.33
CA GLY A 45 2.79 8.16 -16.72
C GLY A 45 3.09 7.06 -17.75
N THR A 46 4.02 6.15 -17.43
CA THR A 46 4.27 4.94 -18.24
C THR A 46 3.09 3.96 -18.26
N ASN A 47 2.05 4.23 -17.48
CA ASN A 47 0.79 3.50 -17.46
C ASN A 47 -0.31 4.21 -18.28
N GLY A 48 0.05 5.13 -19.18
CA GLY A 48 -0.91 5.87 -20.02
C GLY A 48 -1.80 6.85 -19.25
N LYS A 49 -1.59 7.06 -17.95
CA LYS A 49 -2.43 7.97 -17.15
C LYS A 49 -1.80 9.37 -17.07
N THR A 50 -2.61 10.39 -17.32
CA THR A 50 -2.23 11.79 -17.06
C THR A 50 -2.32 12.10 -15.57
N TYR A 51 -1.27 12.70 -15.02
CA TYR A 51 -1.22 13.22 -13.65
C TYR A 51 -1.14 14.74 -13.65
N HIS A 52 -1.87 15.41 -12.75
CA HIS A 52 -1.93 16.87 -12.63
C HIS A 52 -0.55 17.53 -12.53
N ASN A 53 0.35 16.87 -11.81
CA ASN A 53 1.79 17.12 -11.81
C ASN A 53 2.57 15.91 -11.27
N ILE A 54 3.90 16.00 -11.27
CA ILE A 54 4.80 14.93 -10.81
C ILE A 54 4.57 14.52 -9.34
N CYS A 55 4.08 15.43 -8.48
CA CYS A 55 3.78 15.10 -7.09
C CYS A 55 2.62 14.11 -7.01
N PHE A 56 1.54 14.33 -7.77
CA PHE A 56 0.40 13.40 -7.83
C PHE A 56 0.77 12.03 -8.40
N LEU A 57 1.71 11.96 -9.35
CA LEU A 57 2.23 10.68 -9.84
C LEU A 57 2.98 9.93 -8.72
N LYS A 58 3.84 10.61 -7.97
CA LYS A 58 4.55 10.01 -6.83
C LYS A 58 3.60 9.63 -5.69
N ALA A 59 2.52 10.39 -5.49
CA ALA A 59 1.46 10.06 -4.54
C ALA A 59 0.83 8.71 -4.89
N GLU A 60 0.47 8.53 -6.16
CA GLU A 60 -0.13 7.28 -6.66
C GLU A 60 0.83 6.11 -6.52
N ASN A 61 2.13 6.28 -6.81
CA ASN A 61 3.13 5.23 -6.61
C ASN A 61 3.16 4.74 -5.16
N ARG A 62 3.14 5.67 -4.21
CA ARG A 62 3.09 5.34 -2.79
C ARG A 62 1.79 4.60 -2.45
N LYS A 63 0.65 5.06 -2.95
CA LYS A 63 -0.68 4.47 -2.71
C LYS A 63 -0.89 3.08 -3.28
N SER A 64 -0.48 2.91 -4.52
CA SER A 64 -0.73 1.68 -5.27
C SER A 64 0.40 0.66 -5.11
N LEU A 65 1.49 1.05 -4.43
CA LEU A 65 2.75 0.28 -4.38
C LEU A 65 3.26 -0.09 -5.78
N ARG A 66 3.00 0.78 -6.76
CA ARG A 66 3.46 0.64 -8.15
C ARG A 66 4.61 1.59 -8.43
N THR A 67 5.40 1.23 -9.44
CA THR A 67 6.48 2.10 -9.96
C THR A 67 6.07 2.65 -11.32
N ILE A 68 5.23 3.68 -11.31
CA ILE A 68 4.89 4.45 -12.52
C ILE A 68 5.99 5.50 -12.71
N ARG A 69 6.58 5.55 -13.91
CA ARG A 69 7.57 6.58 -14.27
C ARG A 69 6.88 7.64 -15.13
N VAL A 70 7.51 8.79 -15.29
CA VAL A 70 7.08 9.77 -16.30
C VAL A 70 7.51 9.25 -17.67
N LYS A 71 6.55 9.07 -18.59
CA LYS A 71 6.80 8.79 -20.01
C LYS A 71 7.24 10.08 -20.71
N HIS A 72 6.45 11.14 -20.60
CA HIS A 72 6.78 12.47 -21.10
C HIS A 72 6.06 13.57 -20.31
N ARG A 73 6.47 14.83 -20.54
CA ARG A 73 5.78 16.03 -20.01
C ARG A 73 4.54 16.33 -20.84
N GLY A 74 3.53 16.95 -20.23
CA GLY A 74 2.21 17.14 -20.84
C GLY A 74 1.24 16.01 -20.48
N PRO A 75 -0.05 16.15 -20.85
CA PRO A 75 -1.01 15.06 -20.73
C PRO A 75 -0.67 13.92 -21.71
N CYS A 76 -1.10 12.70 -21.38
CA CYS A 76 -1.09 11.58 -22.32
C CYS A 76 -2.00 11.88 -23.53
N GLN A 77 -1.62 11.38 -24.69
CA GLN A 77 -2.38 11.42 -25.94
C GLN A 77 -3.03 10.06 -26.21
N ASP A 78 -3.88 9.96 -27.23
CA ASP A 78 -4.56 8.72 -27.59
C ASP A 78 -3.59 7.57 -27.89
N ASP A 79 -2.43 7.88 -28.47
CA ASP A 79 -1.36 6.92 -28.74
C ASP A 79 -0.71 6.37 -27.46
N ASP A 80 -0.74 7.13 -26.36
CA ASP A 80 -0.14 6.74 -25.08
C ASP A 80 -1.02 5.76 -24.29
N LEU A 81 -2.31 5.66 -24.62
CA LEU A 81 -3.29 4.80 -23.94
C LEU A 81 -3.26 3.35 -24.41
N HIS A 82 -2.70 3.09 -25.58
CA HIS A 82 -2.61 1.75 -26.17
C HIS A 82 -1.33 1.01 -25.80
N GLU A 83 -0.43 1.67 -25.06
CA GLU A 83 0.89 1.17 -24.68
C GLU A 83 1.01 0.85 -23.17
N SER A 84 -0.11 0.90 -22.44
CA SER A 84 -0.19 0.76 -20.97
C SER A 84 -0.61 -0.61 -20.46
#